data_AF-A0A2G5TW07-F1
#
_entry.id   AF-A0A2G5TW07-F1
#
_cell.length_a   1.000
_cell.length_b   1.000
_cell.length_c   1.000
_cell.angle_alpha   90.00
_cell.angle_beta   90.00
_cell.angle_gamma   90.00
#
_symmetry.space_group_name_H-M   'P 1'
#
loop_
_entity.id
_entity.type
_entity.pdbx_description
1 polymer ?
#
loop_
_entity_poly.entity_id
_entity_poly.type
_entity_poly.pdbx_seq_one_letter_code
_entity_poly.pdbx_strand_id
1 'polypeptide(L)'
;MIDIYNPKALVELKGKSLSNSESRIRELYSASRSSNHKNFYKAVKLEAFCAIKERIGGIDDGGKYVCHPRMVKKTNCTLISLGLNNRVTFDQHIWNVTGGHCKLLGADKDPQHSETQKYYEKMNGELFVGMIPNELTVSSMMEKSGRKDVDILKMDIEKGEFGALEPFIREYSVCQILIEIHGTPAEHFKMLKIMARYHFRIFNVDPNPYCIKCSEYSLIHDNCMDQYGVVPLTPIIPRSEY
;
A
#
# COMPACT_ATOMS: atom_id res chain seq x y z
N MET A 1 -4.34 22.72 6.09
CA MET A 1 -5.18 21.54 6.34
C MET A 1 -6.47 21.75 5.58
N ILE A 2 -6.90 20.79 4.74
CA ILE A 2 -8.16 20.92 3.98
C ILE A 2 -9.29 20.44 4.89
N ASP A 3 -10.31 21.28 5.09
CA ASP A 3 -11.53 20.88 5.79
C ASP A 3 -12.38 20.01 4.86
N ILE A 4 -12.35 18.70 5.07
CA ILE A 4 -13.11 17.73 4.28
C ILE A 4 -14.63 17.80 4.54
N TYR A 5 -15.07 18.49 5.59
CA TYR A 5 -16.50 18.71 5.87
C TYR A 5 -17.03 19.97 5.20
N ASN A 6 -16.17 20.79 4.61
CA ASN A 6 -16.57 21.98 3.84
C ASN A 6 -16.77 21.63 2.35
N PRO A 7 -18.01 21.68 1.83
CA PRO A 7 -18.29 21.33 0.44
C PRO A 7 -17.54 22.19 -0.58
N LYS A 8 -17.30 23.48 -0.29
CA LYS A 8 -16.55 24.37 -1.19
C LYS A 8 -15.08 23.94 -1.30
N ALA A 9 -14.47 23.58 -0.17
CA ALA A 9 -13.08 23.10 -0.14
C ALA A 9 -12.93 21.78 -0.92
N LEU A 10 -13.91 20.88 -0.82
CA LEU A 10 -13.94 19.64 -1.61
C LEU A 10 -14.06 19.91 -3.12
N VAL A 11 -14.95 20.82 -3.52
CA VAL A 11 -15.11 21.22 -4.93
C VAL A 11 -13.82 21.82 -5.48
N GLU A 12 -13.17 22.69 -4.71
CA GLU A 12 -11.89 23.31 -5.10
C GLU A 12 -10.77 22.26 -5.22
N LEU A 13 -10.68 21.33 -4.27
CA LEU A 13 -9.70 20.24 -4.29
C LEU A 13 -9.88 19.36 -5.54
N LYS A 14 -11.11 18.95 -5.84
CA LYS A 14 -11.44 18.15 -7.02
C LYS A 14 -11.17 18.93 -8.31
N GLY A 15 -11.55 20.21 -8.37
CA GLY A 15 -11.29 21.07 -9.52
C GLY A 15 -9.80 21.26 -9.81
N LYS A 16 -8.98 21.49 -8.77
CA LYS A 16 -7.51 21.56 -8.88
C LYS A 16 -6.90 20.25 -9.34
N SER A 17 -7.43 19.12 -8.86
CA SER A 17 -6.97 17.80 -9.31
C SER A 17 -7.29 17.54 -10.79
N LEU A 18 -8.45 17.99 -11.25
CA LEU A 18 -8.89 17.82 -12.63
C LEU A 18 -8.10 18.73 -13.58
N SER A 19 -7.76 19.94 -13.14
CA SER A 19 -6.95 20.85 -13.93
C SER A 19 -5.60 20.22 -14.29
N ASN A 20 -5.24 20.30 -15.58
CA ASN A 20 -4.00 19.76 -16.13
C ASN A 20 -3.86 18.22 -16.05
N SER A 21 -4.93 17.47 -15.83
CA SER A 21 -4.88 16.00 -15.76
C SER A 21 -4.28 15.37 -17.02
N GLU A 22 -4.67 15.82 -18.21
CA GLU A 22 -4.10 15.35 -19.47
C GLU A 22 -2.59 15.60 -19.60
N SER A 23 -2.12 16.78 -19.18
CA SER A 23 -0.69 17.11 -19.16
C SER A 23 0.07 16.16 -18.22
N ARG A 24 -0.47 15.94 -17.02
CA ARG A 24 0.11 15.05 -16.02
C ARG A 24 0.18 13.60 -16.49
N ILE A 25 -0.83 13.13 -17.23
CA ILE A 25 -0.82 11.79 -17.85
C ILE A 25 0.32 11.70 -18.86
N ARG A 26 0.48 12.69 -19.75
CA ARG A 26 1.57 12.72 -20.74
C ARG A 26 2.95 12.80 -20.09
N GLU A 27 3.10 13.61 -19.04
CA GLU A 27 4.33 13.74 -18.26
C GLU A 27 4.70 12.43 -17.57
N LEU A 28 3.74 11.75 -16.91
CA LEU A 28 3.95 10.46 -16.27
C LEU A 28 4.40 9.40 -17.29
N TYR A 29 3.73 9.35 -18.45
CA TYR A 29 4.06 8.41 -19.51
C TYR A 29 5.44 8.68 -20.15
N SER A 30 5.81 9.95 -20.32
CA SER A 30 7.16 10.32 -20.77
C SER A 30 8.21 9.91 -19.74
N ALA A 31 7.96 10.20 -18.46
CA ALA A 31 8.87 9.88 -17.38
C ALA A 31 9.06 8.37 -17.19
N SER A 32 8.02 7.56 -17.40
CA SER A 32 8.10 6.09 -17.29
C SER A 32 8.97 5.45 -18.35
N ARG A 33 9.18 6.11 -19.49
CA ARG A 33 10.07 5.65 -20.58
C ARG A 33 11.50 6.15 -20.43
N SER A 34 11.75 7.05 -19.48
CA SER A 34 13.09 7.52 -19.15
C SER A 34 13.79 6.56 -18.18
N SER A 35 15.10 6.75 -18.00
CA SER A 35 15.89 6.08 -16.96
C SER A 35 15.98 6.88 -15.65
N ASN A 36 15.29 8.03 -15.55
CA ASN A 36 15.41 8.94 -14.40
C ASN A 36 14.29 8.68 -13.38
N HIS A 37 14.62 7.91 -12.34
CA HIS A 37 13.71 7.59 -11.23
C HIS A 37 13.16 8.83 -10.51
N LYS A 38 14.00 9.83 -10.23
CA LYS A 38 13.57 11.05 -9.53
C LYS A 38 12.49 11.81 -10.31
N ASN A 39 12.65 11.89 -11.63
CA ASN A 39 11.65 12.52 -12.49
C ASN A 39 10.36 11.70 -12.55
N PHE A 40 10.48 10.37 -12.63
CA PHE A 40 9.32 9.48 -12.60
C PHE A 40 8.53 9.62 -11.29
N TYR A 41 9.18 9.51 -10.13
CA TYR A 41 8.49 9.64 -8.84
C TYR A 41 7.81 10.99 -8.66
N LYS A 42 8.41 12.08 -9.16
CA LYS A 42 7.78 13.41 -9.16
C LYS A 42 6.56 13.50 -10.10
N ALA A 43 6.54 12.73 -11.18
CA ALA A 43 5.44 12.71 -12.14
C ALA A 43 4.23 11.93 -11.61
N VAL A 44 4.43 10.95 -10.71
CA VAL A 44 3.35 10.29 -9.99
C VAL A 44 2.67 11.30 -9.05
N LYS A 45 1.36 11.48 -9.21
CA LYS A 45 0.50 12.35 -8.38
C LYS A 45 -0.50 11.52 -7.60
N LEU A 46 -1.04 12.16 -6.56
CA LEU A 46 -2.10 11.59 -5.75
C LEU A 46 -3.42 11.57 -6.52
N GLU A 47 -4.10 10.45 -6.43
CA GLU A 47 -5.43 10.19 -7.01
C GLU A 47 -6.50 10.04 -5.92
N ALA A 48 -6.08 10.10 -4.65
CA ALA A 48 -6.94 10.11 -3.48
C ALA A 48 -6.34 11.03 -2.41
N PHE A 49 -7.21 11.78 -1.73
CA PHE A 49 -6.83 12.65 -0.63
C PHE A 49 -7.27 12.03 0.70
N CYS A 50 -6.29 11.70 1.53
CA CYS A 50 -6.50 11.22 2.89
C CYS A 50 -6.21 12.35 3.89
N ALA A 51 -7.23 12.80 4.62
CA ALA A 51 -7.08 13.89 5.59
C ALA A 51 -6.32 13.45 6.85
N ILE A 52 -6.51 12.20 7.28
CA ILE A 52 -5.86 11.60 8.45
C ILE A 52 -4.86 10.57 7.94
N LYS A 53 -3.64 11.02 7.64
CA LYS A 53 -2.56 10.16 7.13
C LYS A 53 -1.48 10.04 8.20
N GLU A 54 -1.18 8.81 8.62
CA GLU A 54 -0.26 8.51 9.71
C GLU A 54 0.95 7.72 9.20
N ARG A 55 2.16 8.06 9.64
CA ARG A 55 3.35 7.23 9.40
C ARG A 55 3.36 6.13 10.47
N ILE A 56 3.31 4.88 10.02
CA ILE A 56 3.28 3.70 10.88
C ILE A 56 4.60 2.93 10.73
N GLY A 57 5.15 2.42 11.83
CA GLY A 57 6.50 1.86 11.89
C GLY A 57 7.59 2.89 12.22
N GLY A 58 8.81 2.65 11.74
CA GLY A 58 9.98 3.49 11.99
C GLY A 58 9.92 4.86 11.30
N ILE A 59 10.73 5.82 11.80
CA ILE A 59 10.86 7.15 11.20
C ILE A 59 11.65 7.09 9.88
N ASP A 60 12.56 6.13 9.75
CA ASP A 60 13.41 5.92 8.57
C ASP A 60 12.86 4.79 7.68
N ASP A 61 13.74 3.92 7.19
CA ASP A 61 13.44 2.80 6.32
C ASP A 61 12.55 1.74 6.99
N GLY A 62 11.46 1.34 6.32
CA GLY A 62 10.49 0.33 6.76
C GLY A 62 9.19 0.86 7.39
N GLY A 63 9.08 2.16 7.67
CA GLY A 63 7.80 2.78 8.06
C GLY A 63 6.96 3.15 6.84
N LYS A 64 5.65 2.88 6.84
CA LYS A 64 4.75 3.17 5.70
C LYS A 64 3.67 4.19 6.09
N TYR A 65 3.16 4.95 5.12
CA TYR A 65 2.04 5.88 5.35
C TYR A 65 0.68 5.19 5.22
N VAL A 66 -0.13 5.20 6.28
CA VAL A 66 -1.45 4.57 6.33
C VAL A 66 -2.52 5.64 6.39
N CYS A 67 -3.60 5.46 5.61
CA CYS A 67 -4.75 6.32 5.70
C CYS A 67 -5.66 5.85 6.84
N HIS A 68 -5.91 6.75 7.80
CA HIS A 68 -6.85 6.63 8.90
C HIS A 68 -6.91 5.21 9.52
N PRO A 69 -5.79 4.69 10.04
CA PRO A 69 -5.67 3.30 10.51
C PRO A 69 -6.72 2.89 11.56
N ARG A 70 -7.30 3.84 12.30
CA ARG A 70 -8.37 3.57 13.28
C ARG A 70 -9.73 3.17 12.66
N MET A 71 -9.86 3.31 11.33
CA MET A 71 -11.07 2.99 10.57
C MET A 71 -11.08 1.58 9.97
N VAL A 72 -10.11 0.74 10.31
CA VAL A 72 -10.22 -0.70 10.03
C VAL A 72 -11.53 -1.27 10.59
N LYS A 73 -12.03 -2.36 10.01
CA LYS A 73 -13.26 -3.01 10.47
C LYS A 73 -13.21 -3.27 11.98
N LYS A 74 -14.32 -3.03 12.67
CA LYS A 74 -14.42 -3.22 14.13
C LYS A 74 -14.36 -4.69 14.55
N THR A 75 -14.76 -5.59 13.65
CA THR A 75 -14.67 -7.03 13.86
C THR A 75 -14.08 -7.66 12.61
N ASN A 76 -13.36 -8.78 12.78
CA ASN A 76 -12.78 -9.54 11.68
C ASN A 76 -11.94 -8.70 10.70
N CYS A 77 -11.20 -7.69 11.15
CA CYS A 77 -10.19 -7.03 10.30
C CYS A 77 -8.91 -7.87 10.18
N THR A 78 -8.24 -7.78 9.03
CA THR A 78 -6.96 -8.46 8.76
C THR A 78 -5.88 -7.44 8.40
N LEU A 79 -4.72 -7.58 9.03
CA LEU A 79 -3.50 -6.85 8.71
C LEU A 79 -2.49 -7.84 8.16
N ILE A 80 -1.84 -7.53 7.04
CA ILE A 80 -0.77 -8.36 6.46
C ILE A 80 0.52 -7.55 6.39
N SER A 81 1.63 -8.15 6.82
CA SER A 81 2.97 -7.57 6.73
C SER A 81 3.93 -8.58 6.10
N LEU A 82 4.34 -8.31 4.86
CA LEU A 82 5.26 -9.15 4.11
C LEU A 82 6.67 -8.53 4.09
N GLY A 83 7.69 -9.39 4.15
CA GLY A 83 9.11 -9.02 4.24
C GLY A 83 9.45 -8.43 5.60
N LEU A 84 9.34 -9.26 6.64
CA LEU A 84 9.60 -8.85 8.01
C LEU A 84 11.10 -8.64 8.25
N ASN A 85 11.95 -9.56 7.81
CA ASN A 85 13.39 -9.57 8.05
C ASN A 85 13.77 -9.21 9.51
N ASN A 86 13.08 -9.83 10.48
CA ASN A 86 13.17 -9.58 11.92
C ASN A 86 12.81 -8.16 12.40
N ARG A 87 12.19 -7.34 11.54
CA ARG A 87 11.68 -6.02 11.88
C ARG A 87 10.18 -6.08 12.12
N VAL A 88 9.78 -5.76 13.35
CA VAL A 88 8.38 -5.82 13.82
C VAL A 88 7.82 -4.45 14.23
N THR A 89 8.57 -3.38 14.00
CA THR A 89 8.18 -2.03 14.44
C THR A 89 6.91 -1.53 13.76
N PHE A 90 6.77 -1.80 12.45
CA PHE A 90 5.53 -1.52 11.72
C PHE A 90 4.37 -2.31 12.30
N ASP A 91 4.55 -3.62 12.47
CA ASP A 91 3.56 -4.60 12.90
C ASP A 91 2.97 -4.27 14.27
N GLN A 92 3.84 -4.00 15.25
CA GLN A 92 3.42 -3.56 16.58
C GLN A 92 2.70 -2.22 16.54
N HIS A 93 3.21 -1.27 15.76
CA HIS A 93 2.63 0.06 15.67
C HIS A 93 1.22 0.00 15.03
N ILE A 94 1.05 -0.70 13.90
CA ILE A 94 -0.25 -0.82 13.25
C ILE A 94 -1.25 -1.60 14.10
N TRP A 95 -0.81 -2.69 14.75
CA TRP A 95 -1.66 -3.48 15.64
C TRP A 95 -2.16 -2.63 16.82
N ASN A 96 -1.29 -1.85 17.45
CA ASN A 96 -1.66 -0.95 18.54
C ASN A 96 -2.61 0.17 18.08
N VAL A 97 -2.31 0.85 16.98
CA VAL A 97 -3.12 1.98 16.48
C VAL A 97 -4.50 1.52 16.01
N THR A 98 -4.60 0.30 15.49
CA THR A 98 -5.88 -0.31 15.12
C THR A 98 -6.69 -0.77 16.33
N GLY A 99 -6.14 -0.78 17.55
CA GLY A 99 -6.85 -1.18 18.78
C GLY A 99 -6.62 -2.64 19.19
N GLY A 100 -5.69 -3.34 18.53
CA GLY A 100 -5.26 -4.69 18.91
C GLY A 100 -6.27 -5.81 18.65
N HIS A 101 -7.33 -5.54 17.89
CA HIS A 101 -8.38 -6.53 17.60
C HIS A 101 -8.26 -7.18 16.22
N CYS A 102 -7.40 -6.68 15.33
CA CYS A 102 -7.22 -7.26 14.01
C CYS A 102 -6.33 -8.50 14.03
N LYS A 103 -6.64 -9.45 13.16
CA LYS A 103 -5.75 -10.59 12.92
C LYS A 103 -4.54 -10.12 12.13
N LEU A 104 -3.34 -10.28 12.69
CA LEU A 104 -2.08 -9.94 12.04
C LEU A 104 -1.44 -11.18 11.41
N LEU A 105 -1.16 -11.12 10.11
CA LEU A 105 -0.43 -12.15 9.37
C LEU A 105 0.92 -11.59 8.92
N GLY A 106 1.99 -12.26 9.29
CA GLY A 106 3.36 -11.89 8.97
C GLY A 106 4.03 -12.95 8.12
N ALA A 107 4.86 -12.55 7.16
CA ALA A 107 5.63 -13.50 6.39
C ALA A 107 7.01 -12.98 5.99
N ASP A 108 7.96 -13.91 5.91
CA ASP A 108 9.29 -13.67 5.38
C ASP A 108 9.83 -14.93 4.69
N LYS A 109 10.89 -14.79 3.89
CA LYS A 109 11.57 -15.94 3.28
C LYS A 109 12.25 -16.81 4.34
N ASP A 110 12.75 -16.22 5.43
CA ASP A 110 13.46 -16.93 6.49
C ASP A 110 12.64 -17.02 7.78
N PRO A 111 12.83 -18.07 8.59
CA PRO A 111 12.29 -18.13 9.95
C PRO A 111 12.73 -16.92 10.78
N GLN A 112 11.77 -16.29 11.46
CA GLN A 112 12.05 -15.14 12.30
C GLN A 112 12.72 -15.57 13.62
N HIS A 113 13.54 -14.71 14.21
CA HIS A 113 14.18 -14.94 15.50
C HIS A 113 13.16 -15.02 16.63
N SER A 114 13.57 -15.61 17.76
CA SER A 114 12.70 -15.84 18.93
C SER A 114 12.05 -14.56 19.48
N GLU A 115 12.73 -13.41 19.36
CA GLU A 115 12.17 -12.13 19.78
C GLU A 115 10.96 -11.71 18.92
N THR A 116 11.11 -11.77 17.59
CA THR A 116 10.04 -11.52 16.62
C THR A 116 8.86 -12.46 16.82
N GLN A 117 9.13 -13.75 17.02
CA GLN A 117 8.09 -14.76 17.30
C GLN A 117 7.29 -14.40 18.56
N LYS A 118 7.97 -14.04 19.65
CA LYS A 118 7.31 -13.61 20.91
C LYS A 118 6.44 -12.37 20.73
N TYR A 119 6.82 -11.43 19.87
CA TYR A 119 5.96 -10.27 19.58
C TYR A 119 4.69 -10.68 18.83
N TYR A 120 4.82 -11.55 17.82
CA TYR A 120 3.67 -12.05 17.08
C TYR A 120 2.73 -12.87 17.98
N GLU A 121 3.26 -13.72 18.85
CA GLU A 121 2.47 -14.44 19.86
C GLU A 121 1.66 -13.49 20.76
N LYS A 122 2.29 -12.42 21.27
CA LYS A 122 1.62 -11.41 22.11
C LYS A 122 0.50 -10.66 21.39
N MET A 123 0.62 -10.47 20.08
CA MET A 123 -0.39 -9.81 19.24
C MET A 123 -1.44 -10.78 18.69
N ASN A 124 -1.39 -12.07 19.10
CA ASN A 124 -2.19 -13.14 18.51
C ASN A 124 -2.04 -13.23 16.97
N GLY A 125 -0.86 -12.87 16.48
CA GLY A 125 -0.49 -12.91 15.07
C GLY A 125 -0.04 -14.30 14.62
N GLU A 126 -0.03 -14.52 13.31
CA GLU A 126 0.49 -15.73 12.69
C GLU A 126 1.71 -15.41 11.83
N LEU A 127 2.74 -16.23 11.94
CA LEU A 127 3.96 -16.12 11.13
C LEU A 127 4.00 -17.24 10.09
N PHE A 128 4.33 -16.86 8.87
CA PHE A 128 4.55 -17.76 7.75
C PHE A 128 5.99 -17.64 7.27
N VAL A 129 6.52 -18.75 6.74
CA VAL A 129 7.87 -18.82 6.20
C VAL A 129 7.81 -19.33 4.78
N GLY A 130 8.48 -18.65 3.88
CA GLY A 130 8.65 -19.03 2.49
C GLY A 130 8.80 -17.81 1.59
N MET A 131 9.66 -17.93 0.59
CA MET A 131 9.86 -16.89 -0.42
C MET A 131 8.57 -16.67 -1.23
N ILE A 132 8.00 -15.46 -1.14
CA ILE A 132 6.81 -15.07 -1.91
C ILE A 132 7.22 -14.58 -3.31
N PRO A 133 6.55 -15.01 -4.40
CA PRO A 133 5.38 -15.90 -4.48
C PRO A 133 5.71 -17.39 -4.70
N ASN A 134 6.98 -17.79 -4.66
CA ASN A 134 7.45 -19.08 -5.18
C ASN A 134 7.19 -20.27 -4.23
N GLU A 135 7.49 -20.09 -2.95
CA GLU A 135 7.35 -21.12 -1.90
C GLU A 135 6.09 -20.90 -1.06
N LEU A 136 5.63 -19.64 -0.99
CA LEU A 136 4.46 -19.21 -0.25
C LEU A 136 3.69 -18.20 -1.10
N THR A 137 2.37 -18.34 -1.17
CA THR A 137 1.49 -17.32 -1.78
C THR A 137 0.70 -16.60 -0.70
N VAL A 138 0.37 -15.32 -0.93
CA VAL A 138 -0.48 -14.56 -0.01
C VAL A 138 -1.87 -15.20 0.11
N SER A 139 -2.41 -15.75 -0.99
CA SER A 139 -3.67 -16.51 -0.98
C SER A 139 -3.60 -17.72 -0.03
N SER A 140 -2.50 -18.48 -0.03
CA SER A 140 -2.34 -19.63 0.88
C SER A 140 -2.26 -19.23 2.36
N MET A 141 -1.73 -18.04 2.66
CA MET A 141 -1.75 -17.49 4.03
C MET A 141 -3.18 -17.19 4.46
N MET A 142 -3.96 -16.54 3.58
CA MET A 142 -5.37 -16.23 3.84
C MET A 142 -6.20 -17.48 4.11
N GLU A 143 -6.03 -18.53 3.29
CA GLU A 143 -6.71 -19.81 3.44
C GLU A 143 -6.37 -20.48 4.78
N LYS A 144 -5.08 -20.57 5.12
CA LYS A 144 -4.62 -21.19 6.37
C LYS A 144 -5.13 -20.46 7.61
N SER A 145 -5.18 -19.13 7.56
CA SER A 145 -5.67 -18.29 8.66
C SER A 145 -7.19 -18.10 8.66
N GLY A 146 -7.91 -18.68 7.70
CA GLY A 146 -9.37 -18.54 7.56
C GLY A 146 -9.85 -17.11 7.30
N ARG A 147 -9.01 -16.27 6.68
CA ARG A 147 -9.30 -14.85 6.42
C ARG A 147 -9.87 -14.68 5.01
N LYS A 148 -10.76 -13.71 4.83
CA LYS A 148 -11.49 -13.51 3.56
C LYS A 148 -11.22 -12.17 2.88
N ASP A 149 -10.71 -11.22 3.64
CA ASP A 149 -10.40 -9.87 3.16
C ASP A 149 -9.30 -9.25 4.02
N VAL A 150 -8.72 -8.17 3.50
CA VAL A 150 -7.60 -7.46 4.10
C VAL A 150 -7.92 -5.98 4.22
N ASP A 151 -7.79 -5.44 5.43
CA ASP A 151 -7.93 -4.00 5.63
C ASP A 151 -6.65 -3.30 5.17
N ILE A 152 -5.49 -3.79 5.59
CA ILE A 152 -4.18 -3.19 5.30
C ILE A 152 -3.17 -4.28 4.92
N LEU A 153 -2.62 -4.16 3.71
CA LEU A 153 -1.53 -5.00 3.20
C LEU A 153 -0.25 -4.16 3.11
N LYS A 154 0.77 -4.48 3.90
CA LYS A 154 2.16 -4.07 3.67
C LYS A 154 2.88 -5.14 2.85
N MET A 155 3.48 -4.73 1.74
CA MET A 155 4.25 -5.60 0.85
C MET A 155 5.60 -4.98 0.51
N ASP A 156 6.66 -5.67 0.90
CA ASP A 156 8.04 -5.23 0.71
C ASP A 156 8.92 -6.48 0.64
N ILE A 157 9.04 -7.07 -0.55
CA ILE A 157 9.52 -8.44 -0.75
C ILE A 157 10.52 -8.53 -1.91
N GLU A 158 11.30 -7.46 -2.12
CA GLU A 158 12.51 -7.47 -2.95
C GLU A 158 12.29 -8.03 -4.37
N LYS A 159 11.38 -7.42 -5.13
CA LYS A 159 10.89 -7.83 -6.47
C LYS A 159 9.85 -8.95 -6.48
N GLY A 160 9.56 -9.59 -5.35
CA GLY A 160 8.44 -10.52 -5.25
C GLY A 160 7.09 -9.87 -5.57
N GLU A 161 7.00 -8.53 -5.48
CA GLU A 161 5.77 -7.76 -5.71
C GLU A 161 5.17 -8.01 -7.09
N PHE A 162 6.05 -8.12 -8.11
CA PHE A 162 5.64 -8.28 -9.51
C PHE A 162 4.93 -9.60 -9.79
N GLY A 163 5.22 -10.65 -9.02
CA GLY A 163 4.57 -11.95 -9.14
C GLY A 163 3.47 -12.19 -8.11
N ALA A 164 3.51 -11.51 -6.97
CA ALA A 164 2.62 -11.78 -5.84
C ALA A 164 1.34 -10.93 -5.86
N LEU A 165 1.43 -9.65 -6.25
CA LEU A 165 0.37 -8.69 -6.01
C LEU A 165 -0.88 -8.97 -6.84
N GLU A 166 -0.75 -9.04 -8.17
CA GLU A 166 -1.89 -9.16 -9.09
C GLU A 166 -2.72 -10.43 -8.86
N PRO A 167 -2.12 -11.64 -8.73
CA PRO A 167 -2.90 -12.84 -8.42
C PRO A 167 -3.69 -12.70 -7.12
N PHE A 168 -3.10 -12.06 -6.10
CA PHE A 168 -3.73 -11.88 -4.80
C PHE A 168 -4.92 -10.93 -4.83
N ILE A 169 -4.75 -9.71 -5.36
CA ILE A 169 -5.81 -8.68 -5.37
C ILE A 169 -6.95 -9.00 -6.35
N ARG A 170 -6.73 -9.95 -7.25
CA ARG A 170 -7.79 -10.52 -8.10
C ARG A 170 -8.73 -11.44 -7.31
N GLU A 171 -8.23 -12.12 -6.29
CA GLU A 171 -8.95 -13.14 -5.52
C GLU A 171 -9.51 -12.57 -4.21
N TYR A 172 -8.78 -11.66 -3.58
CA TYR A 172 -9.09 -11.11 -2.26
C TYR A 172 -9.33 -9.61 -2.32
N SER A 173 -10.33 -9.15 -1.55
CA SER A 173 -10.55 -7.72 -1.35
C SER A 173 -9.51 -7.15 -0.40
N VAL A 174 -8.87 -6.05 -0.81
CA VAL A 174 -7.90 -5.30 0.00
C VAL A 174 -8.32 -3.84 0.05
N CYS A 175 -8.40 -3.24 1.24
CA CYS A 175 -8.74 -1.81 1.34
C CYS A 175 -7.54 -0.90 1.10
N GLN A 176 -6.41 -1.16 1.74
CA GLN A 176 -5.19 -0.37 1.57
C GLN A 176 -3.99 -1.25 1.22
N ILE A 177 -3.21 -0.80 0.23
CA ILE A 177 -1.95 -1.42 -0.18
C ILE A 177 -0.82 -0.44 0.13
N LEU A 178 0.17 -0.89 0.89
CA LEU A 178 1.38 -0.19 1.28
C LEU A 178 2.55 -0.97 0.69
N ILE A 179 3.03 -0.56 -0.48
CA ILE A 179 3.95 -1.37 -1.27
C ILE A 179 5.23 -0.63 -1.58
N GLU A 180 6.38 -1.27 -1.37
CA GLU A 180 7.64 -0.82 -1.97
C GLU A 180 7.86 -1.54 -3.29
N ILE A 181 8.06 -0.77 -4.36
CA ILE A 181 8.35 -1.35 -5.67
C ILE A 181 9.83 -1.19 -5.97
N HIS A 182 10.46 -2.30 -6.38
CA HIS A 182 11.89 -2.41 -6.67
C HIS A 182 12.12 -2.48 -8.19
N GLY A 183 12.39 -1.37 -8.88
CA GLY A 183 12.53 -1.43 -10.34
C GLY A 183 12.88 -0.16 -11.10
N THR A 184 12.80 -0.27 -12.41
CA THR A 184 12.90 0.84 -13.38
C THR A 184 11.62 1.68 -13.39
N PRO A 185 11.65 2.93 -13.89
CA PRO A 185 10.43 3.73 -14.07
C PRO A 185 9.32 3.02 -14.84
N ALA A 186 9.67 2.21 -15.84
CA ALA A 186 8.72 1.41 -16.61
C ALA A 186 8.08 0.30 -15.77
N GLU A 187 8.86 -0.40 -14.94
CA GLU A 187 8.37 -1.45 -14.04
C GLU A 187 7.46 -0.88 -12.94
N HIS A 188 7.84 0.26 -12.34
CA HIS A 188 6.96 0.99 -11.43
C HIS A 188 5.64 1.36 -12.11
N PHE A 189 5.71 1.96 -13.30
CA PHE A 189 4.51 2.37 -14.03
C PHE A 189 3.60 1.17 -14.35
N LYS A 190 4.18 0.02 -14.72
CA LYS A 190 3.44 -1.23 -14.93
C LYS A 190 2.69 -1.68 -13.68
N MET A 191 3.35 -1.70 -12.52
CA MET A 191 2.72 -2.07 -11.24
C MET A 191 1.63 -1.08 -10.81
N LEU A 192 1.88 0.22 -10.99
CA LEU A 192 0.86 1.25 -10.74
C LEU A 192 -0.37 1.07 -11.63
N LYS A 193 -0.18 0.74 -12.92
CA LYS A 193 -1.28 0.42 -13.83
C LYS A 193 -2.05 -0.82 -13.38
N ILE A 194 -1.38 -1.88 -12.92
CA ILE A 194 -2.04 -3.07 -12.36
C ILE A 194 -2.96 -2.65 -11.21
N MET A 195 -2.45 -1.94 -10.20
CA MET A 195 -3.26 -1.50 -9.07
C MET A 195 -4.42 -0.58 -9.50
N ALA A 196 -4.20 0.32 -10.47
CA ALA A 196 -5.26 1.17 -11.01
C ALA A 196 -6.37 0.37 -11.72
N ARG A 197 -6.03 -0.72 -12.44
CA ARG A 197 -7.01 -1.66 -13.04
C ARG A 197 -7.90 -2.29 -11.98
N TYR A 198 -7.32 -2.61 -10.83
CA TYR A 198 -8.04 -3.13 -9.66
C TYR A 198 -8.57 -2.01 -8.75
N HIS A 199 -8.86 -0.82 -9.31
CA HIS A 199 -9.55 0.28 -8.65
C HIS A 199 -8.86 0.86 -7.40
N PHE A 200 -7.54 0.71 -7.29
CA PHE A 200 -6.75 1.41 -6.28
C PHE A 200 -6.35 2.80 -6.75
N ARG A 201 -6.25 3.73 -5.81
CA ARG A 201 -5.79 5.11 -6.03
C ARG A 201 -4.69 5.48 -5.07
N ILE A 202 -3.67 6.17 -5.58
CA ILE A 202 -2.53 6.62 -4.79
C ILE A 202 -2.94 7.76 -3.86
N PHE A 203 -2.66 7.61 -2.56
CA PHE A 203 -2.75 8.71 -1.57
C PHE A 203 -1.39 9.08 -0.97
N ASN A 204 -0.33 8.30 -1.24
CA ASN A 204 1.03 8.63 -0.86
C ASN A 204 2.06 8.07 -1.85
N VAL A 205 3.14 8.83 -2.06
CA VAL A 205 4.36 8.43 -2.78
C VAL A 205 5.53 8.84 -1.88
N ASP A 206 6.42 7.89 -1.58
CA ASP A 206 7.58 8.12 -0.72
C ASP A 206 8.82 7.43 -1.32
N PRO A 207 9.63 8.14 -2.12
CA PRO A 207 10.84 7.59 -2.69
C PRO A 207 11.84 7.17 -1.62
N ASN A 208 12.40 5.96 -1.73
CA ASN A 208 13.34 5.46 -0.73
C ASN A 208 14.67 6.22 -0.85
N PRO A 209 15.16 6.90 0.21
CA PRO A 209 16.40 7.66 0.16
C PRO A 209 17.65 6.78 0.03
N TYR A 210 17.56 5.50 0.39
CA TYR A 210 18.66 4.53 0.36
C TYR A 210 18.66 3.66 -0.90
N CYS A 211 17.56 3.62 -1.65
CA CYS A 211 17.46 2.92 -2.92
C CYS A 211 16.87 3.83 -4.00
N ILE A 212 17.72 4.28 -4.93
CA ILE A 212 17.31 5.13 -6.07
C ILE A 212 16.25 4.47 -6.95
N LYS A 213 16.24 3.14 -6.98
CA LYS A 213 15.32 2.31 -7.78
C LYS A 213 14.07 1.86 -7.00
N CYS A 214 13.91 2.34 -5.76
CA CYS A 214 12.83 1.93 -4.89
C CYS A 214 11.98 3.12 -4.48
N SER A 215 10.68 2.90 -4.39
CA SER A 215 9.74 3.88 -3.88
C SER A 215 8.58 3.15 -3.25
N GLU A 216 8.15 3.68 -2.12
CA GLU A 216 6.95 3.25 -1.44
C GLU A 216 5.73 3.99 -2.01
N TYR A 217 4.64 3.26 -2.13
CA TYR A 217 3.34 3.78 -2.54
C TYR A 217 2.30 3.32 -1.54
N SER A 218 1.38 4.22 -1.22
CA SER A 218 0.23 3.91 -0.38
C SER A 218 -1.03 4.19 -1.19
N LEU A 219 -1.84 3.14 -1.35
CA LEU A 219 -3.01 3.16 -2.21
C LEU A 219 -4.23 2.70 -1.43
N ILE A 220 -5.39 3.22 -1.82
CA ILE A 220 -6.69 2.84 -1.26
C ILE A 220 -7.64 2.44 -2.37
N HIS A 221 -8.41 1.37 -2.14
CA HIS A 221 -9.42 0.88 -3.05
C HIS A 221 -10.64 1.81 -3.07
N ASP A 222 -11.22 2.06 -4.25
CA ASP A 222 -12.40 2.91 -4.45
C ASP A 222 -13.52 2.58 -3.43
N ASN A 223 -13.86 1.30 -3.27
CA ASN A 223 -14.92 0.84 -2.34
C ASN A 223 -14.63 1.03 -0.84
N CYS A 224 -13.40 1.35 -0.45
CA CYS A 224 -13.05 1.57 0.96
C CYS A 224 -12.91 3.06 1.30
N MET A 225 -13.00 3.96 0.33
CA MET A 225 -12.76 5.39 0.57
C MET A 225 -13.70 5.98 1.62
N ASP A 226 -14.98 5.64 1.58
CA ASP A 226 -15.97 6.13 2.56
C ASP A 226 -15.63 5.65 3.98
N GLN A 227 -15.27 4.37 4.14
CA GLN A 227 -14.86 3.81 5.44
C GLN A 227 -13.68 4.58 6.04
N TYR A 228 -12.69 4.95 5.23
CA TYR A 228 -11.48 5.63 5.70
C TYR A 228 -11.55 7.16 5.62
N GLY A 229 -12.68 7.74 5.20
CA GLY A 229 -12.85 9.19 5.07
C GLY A 229 -11.98 9.82 3.98
N VAL A 230 -11.79 9.10 2.87
CA VAL A 230 -10.95 9.52 1.74
C VAL A 230 -11.78 10.22 0.67
N VAL A 231 -11.23 11.29 0.13
CA VAL A 231 -11.82 12.02 -0.99
C VAL A 231 -11.17 11.57 -2.30
N PRO A 232 -11.93 11.06 -3.29
CA PRO A 232 -11.37 10.70 -4.59
C PRO A 232 -10.91 11.95 -5.35
N LEU A 233 -9.73 11.87 -5.96
CA LEU A 233 -9.18 12.86 -6.87
C LEU A 233 -9.17 12.32 -8.31
N THR A 234 -8.79 13.15 -9.29
CA THR A 234 -8.74 12.75 -10.69
C THR A 234 -7.65 11.69 -10.91
N PRO A 235 -7.99 10.51 -11.46
CA PRO A 235 -6.99 9.52 -11.85
C PRO A 235 -6.04 10.07 -12.91
N ILE A 236 -4.76 9.76 -12.77
CA ILE A 236 -3.69 10.07 -13.73
C ILE A 236 -3.00 8.79 -14.23
N ILE A 237 -3.13 7.68 -13.50
CA ILE A 237 -2.66 6.37 -13.93
C ILE A 237 -3.80 5.75 -14.76
N PRO A 238 -3.55 5.43 -16.04
CA PRO A 238 -4.59 4.89 -16.90
C PRO A 238 -5.01 3.50 -16.42
N ARG A 239 -6.33 3.31 -16.27
CA ARG A 239 -6.97 2.03 -15.94
C ARG A 239 -7.14 1.11 -17.14
N SER A 240 -6.99 1.62 -18.36
CA SER A 240 -7.01 0.82 -19.58
C SER A 240 -5.61 0.66 -20.16
N GLU A 241 -5.40 -0.43 -20.88
CA GLU A 241 -4.31 -0.52 -21.86
C GLU A 241 -4.79 0.19 -23.13
N TYR A 242 -4.28 1.40 -23.38
CA TYR A 242 -4.11 1.88 -24.74
C TYR A 242 -2.64 1.67 -25.11
#